data_AF-A0A1H5LRZ2-F1
#
_entry.id   AF-A0A1H5LRZ2-F1
#
_cell.length_a   1.000
_cell.length_b   1.000
_cell.length_c   1.000
_cell.angle_alpha   90.00
_cell.angle_beta   90.00
_cell.angle_gamma   90.00
#
_symmetry.space_group_name_H-M   'P 1'
#
loop_
_entity.id
_entity.type
_entity.pdbx_description
1 polymer ?
#
loop_
_entity_poly.entity_id
_entity_poly.type
_entity_poly.pdbx_seq_one_letter_code
_entity_poly.pdbx_strand_id
1 'polypeptide(L)'
;MTLIIAVTGCRRTVARMEAVRATWASHIVADVDVLYFVGSGDALVPEWLTELDAPDDYASLPIKIHRIHQWLSGRAFDWVFKCDDDTYVVVDRLLAELPRLRPKDFLGSASFFPHFASGGAGYLMHREASNCLAREPVPCPAPEDVYFTQRLRSLGYTFRSTPRLRCDSRYGDEPTRDNDIISCHWLDPLGMRRLHDAFLCRPRERIPAEAYRAVHAAWQGEVLLFDDGFFVGGASAPDGLWSVLGCRLRLRWFFWPEDVLDRTETGWRNDRLKLERLALHREGGEP
;
A
#
# COMPACT_ATOMS: atom_id res chain seq x y z
N MET A 1 6.66 20.54 1.24
CA MET A 1 7.80 19.73 1.72
C MET A 1 7.71 18.43 0.97
N THR A 2 8.76 18.07 0.23
CA THR A 2 8.69 17.06 -0.83
C THR A 2 9.24 15.72 -0.37
N LEU A 3 8.55 14.63 -0.72
CA LEU A 3 8.92 13.27 -0.35
C LEU A 3 9.10 12.41 -1.61
N ILE A 4 10.22 11.71 -1.69
CA ILE A 4 10.41 10.60 -2.62
C ILE A 4 10.16 9.30 -1.89
N ILE A 5 9.32 8.42 -2.44
CA ILE A 5 9.22 7.03 -2.03
C ILE A 5 9.97 6.19 -3.06
N ALA A 6 11.10 5.63 -2.66
CA ALA A 6 11.95 4.78 -3.50
C ALA A 6 11.60 3.31 -3.26
N VAL A 7 10.85 2.71 -4.20
CA VAL A 7 10.47 1.30 -4.21
C VAL A 7 11.55 0.50 -4.92
N THR A 8 12.16 -0.46 -4.23
CA THR A 8 13.18 -1.34 -4.79
C THR A 8 12.65 -2.77 -4.95
N GLY A 9 13.15 -3.48 -5.95
CA GLY A 9 12.86 -4.90 -6.14
C GLY A 9 13.82 -5.51 -7.14
N CYS A 10 13.36 -6.51 -7.88
CA CYS A 10 14.11 -7.10 -8.98
C CYS A 10 13.22 -7.29 -10.22
N ARG A 11 13.85 -7.57 -11.36
CA ARG A 11 13.16 -7.79 -12.65
C ARG A 11 12.19 -8.97 -12.61
N ARG A 12 12.45 -9.96 -11.75
CA ARG A 12 11.53 -11.09 -11.55
C ARG A 12 10.26 -10.71 -10.76
N THR A 13 10.26 -9.56 -10.09
CA THR A 13 9.19 -9.11 -9.21
C THR A 13 8.49 -7.83 -9.71
N VAL A 14 8.63 -7.50 -11.00
CA VAL A 14 7.92 -6.36 -11.64
C VAL A 14 6.41 -6.39 -11.37
N ALA A 15 5.78 -7.58 -11.37
CA ALA A 15 4.35 -7.72 -11.05
C ALA A 15 3.97 -7.22 -9.64
N ARG A 16 4.92 -7.20 -8.69
CA ARG A 16 4.72 -6.62 -7.35
C ARG A 16 4.75 -5.09 -7.40
N MET A 17 5.69 -4.52 -8.15
CA MET A 17 5.73 -3.06 -8.38
C MET A 17 4.50 -2.57 -9.15
N GLU A 18 3.98 -3.35 -10.09
CA GLU A 18 2.70 -3.05 -10.74
C GLU A 18 1.54 -3.07 -9.74
N ALA A 19 1.53 -4.00 -8.78
CA ALA A 19 0.55 -4.00 -7.70
C ALA A 19 0.67 -2.75 -6.81
N VAL A 20 1.89 -2.32 -6.49
CA VAL A 20 2.13 -1.05 -5.79
C VAL A 20 1.49 0.12 -6.55
N ARG A 21 1.81 0.24 -7.85
CA ARG A 21 1.27 1.30 -8.73
C ARG A 21 -0.25 1.29 -8.82
N ALA A 22 -0.84 0.10 -8.86
CA ALA A 22 -2.29 -0.08 -8.96
C ALA A 22 -3.02 0.06 -7.62
N THR A 23 -2.29 0.22 -6.49
CA THR A 23 -2.88 0.28 -5.15
C THR A 23 -2.46 1.57 -4.43
N TRP A 24 -1.64 1.49 -3.38
CA TRP A 24 -1.34 2.63 -2.52
C TRP A 24 -0.57 3.76 -3.25
N ALA A 25 0.09 3.47 -4.37
CA ALA A 25 0.75 4.46 -5.21
C ALA A 25 -0.13 4.98 -6.37
N SER A 26 -1.41 4.58 -6.45
CA SER A 26 -2.33 5.01 -7.52
C SER A 26 -2.88 6.43 -7.34
N HIS A 27 -2.91 6.91 -6.10
CA HIS A 27 -3.46 8.21 -5.72
C HIS A 27 -2.47 8.96 -4.83
N ILE A 28 -1.54 9.66 -5.48
CA ILE A 28 -0.47 10.40 -4.81
C ILE A 28 -0.75 11.90 -4.92
N VAL A 29 -0.50 12.65 -3.84
CA VAL A 29 -0.63 14.11 -3.79
C VAL A 29 0.59 14.80 -4.42
N ALA A 30 0.45 16.06 -4.84
CA ALA A 30 1.43 16.78 -5.65
C ALA A 30 2.86 16.89 -5.10
N ASP A 31 3.07 16.73 -3.79
CA ASP A 31 4.38 16.85 -3.12
C ASP A 31 5.08 15.49 -2.88
N VAL A 32 4.57 14.40 -3.48
CA VAL A 32 5.11 13.05 -3.31
C VAL A 32 5.38 12.42 -4.68
N ASP A 33 6.60 11.92 -4.87
CA ASP A 33 6.98 11.13 -6.04
C ASP A 33 7.23 9.68 -5.61
N VAL A 34 6.67 8.70 -6.32
CA VAL A 34 7.01 7.29 -6.15
C VAL A 34 7.86 6.85 -7.32
N LEU A 35 9.09 6.41 -7.02
CA LEU A 35 10.08 5.98 -7.99
C LEU A 35 10.39 4.50 -7.80
N TYR A 36 10.61 3.79 -8.90
CA TYR A 36 10.79 2.33 -8.92
C TYR A 36 12.17 1.98 -9.43
N PHE A 37 12.85 1.06 -8.78
CA PHE A 37 14.24 0.71 -9.07
C PHE A 37 14.48 -0.80 -9.16
N VAL A 38 15.24 -1.22 -10.17
CA VAL A 38 15.78 -2.59 -10.33
C VAL A 38 17.27 -2.53 -10.70
N GLY A 39 17.97 -3.66 -10.53
CA GLY A 39 19.33 -3.81 -11.03
C GLY A 39 19.40 -4.09 -12.54
N SER A 40 20.62 -4.15 -13.06
CA SER A 40 20.95 -4.44 -14.44
C SER A 40 20.49 -5.83 -14.87
N GLY A 41 20.24 -6.00 -16.17
CA GLY A 41 19.98 -7.30 -16.78
C GLY A 41 19.57 -7.19 -18.25
N ASP A 42 19.42 -8.33 -18.92
CA ASP A 42 19.27 -8.34 -20.39
C ASP A 42 17.88 -7.92 -20.90
N ALA A 43 16.83 -8.12 -20.11
CA ALA A 43 15.45 -7.80 -20.51
C ALA A 43 15.18 -6.29 -20.46
N LEU A 44 14.47 -5.74 -21.44
CA LEU A 44 14.01 -4.35 -21.34
C LEU A 44 13.06 -4.18 -20.15
N VAL A 45 13.21 -3.07 -19.43
CA VAL A 45 12.30 -2.66 -18.36
C VAL A 45 11.28 -1.65 -18.89
N PRO A 46 10.07 -1.58 -18.31
CA PRO A 46 9.11 -0.52 -18.65
C PRO A 46 9.69 0.88 -18.40
N GLU A 47 9.23 1.90 -19.14
CA GLU A 47 9.75 3.27 -19.04
C GLU A 47 9.63 3.89 -17.63
N TRP A 48 8.61 3.49 -16.87
CA TRP A 48 8.40 3.96 -15.50
C TRP A 48 9.36 3.33 -14.48
N LEU A 49 10.11 2.31 -14.88
CA LEU A 49 11.02 1.55 -14.02
C LEU A 49 12.47 1.98 -14.29
N THR A 50 13.16 2.46 -13.26
CA THR A 50 14.56 2.89 -13.36
C THR A 50 15.49 1.70 -13.18
N GLU A 51 16.30 1.42 -14.20
CA GLU A 51 17.41 0.49 -14.10
C GLU A 51 18.65 1.15 -13.51
N LEU A 52 19.29 0.47 -12.56
CA LEU A 52 20.51 0.89 -11.91
C LEU A 52 21.68 0.00 -12.35
N ASP A 53 22.87 0.60 -12.44
CA ASP A 53 24.14 -0.13 -12.61
C ASP A 53 24.53 -0.87 -11.30
N ALA A 54 23.80 -1.95 -11.02
CA ALA A 54 23.94 -2.82 -9.86
C ALA A 54 23.42 -4.23 -10.17
N PRO A 55 23.95 -5.29 -9.55
CA PRO A 55 23.39 -6.63 -9.71
C PRO A 55 21.93 -6.71 -9.23
N ASP A 56 21.12 -7.52 -9.92
CA ASP A 56 19.67 -7.62 -9.68
C ASP A 56 19.26 -8.82 -8.81
N ASP A 57 20.02 -9.08 -7.76
CA ASP A 57 19.76 -10.13 -6.78
C ASP A 57 19.66 -9.57 -5.36
N TYR A 58 19.22 -10.42 -4.42
CA TYR A 58 19.02 -10.02 -3.03
C TYR A 58 20.33 -9.88 -2.26
N ALA A 59 21.35 -10.70 -2.55
CA ALA A 59 22.64 -10.63 -1.86
C ALA A 59 23.38 -9.33 -2.17
N SER A 60 23.09 -8.74 -3.34
CA SER A 60 23.63 -7.47 -3.82
C SER A 60 22.79 -6.25 -3.44
N LEU A 61 21.79 -6.40 -2.56
CA LEU A 61 20.91 -5.31 -2.15
C LEU A 61 21.65 -4.06 -1.60
N PRO A 62 22.73 -4.17 -0.81
CA PRO A 62 23.49 -2.97 -0.39
C PRO A 62 23.98 -2.13 -1.56
N ILE A 63 24.50 -2.77 -2.62
CA ILE A 63 24.97 -2.09 -3.83
C ILE A 63 23.79 -1.40 -4.52
N LYS A 64 22.65 -2.09 -4.66
CA LYS A 64 21.45 -1.54 -5.30
C LYS A 64 20.93 -0.31 -4.56
N ILE A 65 20.79 -0.37 -3.23
CA ILE A 65 20.36 0.78 -2.43
C ILE A 65 21.38 1.93 -2.48
N HIS A 66 22.67 1.64 -2.47
CA HIS A 66 23.70 2.65 -2.69
C HIS A 66 23.54 3.35 -4.05
N ARG A 67 23.25 2.59 -5.13
CA ARG A 67 22.94 3.17 -6.44
C ARG A 67 21.66 3.99 -6.44
N ILE A 68 20.64 3.63 -5.67
CA ILE A 68 19.44 4.48 -5.46
C ILE A 68 19.86 5.82 -4.85
N HIS A 69 20.67 5.81 -3.78
CA HIS A 69 21.15 7.06 -3.16
C HIS A 69 22.01 7.91 -4.12
N GLN A 70 22.86 7.29 -4.93
CA GLN A 70 23.63 7.97 -5.97
C GLN A 70 22.73 8.58 -7.04
N TRP A 71 21.71 7.83 -7.47
CA TRP A 71 20.70 8.35 -8.39
C TRP A 71 20.01 9.55 -7.73
N LEU A 72 19.49 9.44 -6.51
CA LEU A 72 18.82 10.57 -5.84
C LEU A 72 19.75 11.78 -5.61
N SER A 73 21.06 11.60 -5.58
CA SER A 73 21.99 12.70 -5.31
C SER A 73 21.89 13.84 -6.35
N GLY A 74 21.78 15.07 -5.86
CA GLY A 74 21.62 16.27 -6.69
C GLY A 74 20.19 16.55 -7.16
N ARG A 75 19.21 15.68 -6.89
CA ARG A 75 17.79 15.92 -7.18
C ARG A 75 17.14 16.77 -6.08
N ALA A 76 16.10 17.51 -6.45
CA ALA A 76 15.34 18.34 -5.53
C ALA A 76 14.27 17.52 -4.81
N PHE A 77 14.50 17.23 -3.53
CA PHE A 77 13.52 16.66 -2.60
C PHE A 77 13.96 16.99 -1.15
N ASP A 78 13.07 16.85 -0.17
CA ASP A 78 13.41 17.04 1.24
C ASP A 78 13.64 15.70 1.95
N TRP A 79 12.78 14.72 1.70
CA TRP A 79 12.78 13.42 2.36
C TRP A 79 12.75 12.26 1.38
N VAL A 80 13.37 11.14 1.74
CA VAL A 80 13.25 9.87 1.01
C VAL A 80 12.82 8.76 1.96
N PHE A 81 11.79 8.01 1.56
CA PHE A 81 11.38 6.76 2.18
C PHE A 81 11.74 5.60 1.25
N LYS A 82 12.62 4.71 1.69
CA LYS A 82 12.90 3.46 0.96
C LYS A 82 11.95 2.38 1.46
N CYS A 83 11.39 1.60 0.53
CA CYS A 83 10.67 0.37 0.84
C CYS A 83 10.86 -0.68 -0.27
N ASP A 84 10.44 -1.92 0.00
CA ASP A 84 10.52 -3.03 -0.96
C ASP A 84 9.22 -3.12 -1.79
N ASP A 85 9.28 -3.86 -2.90
CA ASP A 85 8.15 -4.04 -3.83
C ASP A 85 6.96 -4.84 -3.26
N ASP A 86 7.13 -5.44 -2.08
CA ASP A 86 6.12 -6.15 -1.30
C ASP A 86 5.75 -5.42 0.00
N THR A 87 6.06 -4.12 0.09
CA THR A 87 5.64 -3.24 1.19
C THR A 87 4.38 -2.46 0.80
N TYR A 88 3.35 -2.46 1.67
CA TYR A 88 2.21 -1.55 1.57
C TYR A 88 2.44 -0.31 2.42
N VAL A 89 2.10 0.88 1.91
CA VAL A 89 2.33 2.16 2.60
C VAL A 89 1.06 3.00 2.63
N VAL A 90 0.65 3.46 3.81
CA VAL A 90 -0.37 4.51 3.96
C VAL A 90 0.33 5.87 3.91
N VAL A 91 0.42 6.44 2.71
CA VAL A 91 1.23 7.64 2.41
C VAL A 91 0.89 8.82 3.32
N ASP A 92 -0.39 9.08 3.59
CA ASP A 92 -0.83 10.17 4.48
C ASP A 92 -0.25 10.03 5.90
N ARG A 93 -0.19 8.80 6.42
CA ARG A 93 0.35 8.52 7.76
C ARG A 93 1.87 8.69 7.78
N LEU A 94 2.55 8.37 6.68
CA LEU A 94 3.98 8.61 6.51
C LEU A 94 4.28 10.11 6.44
N LEU A 95 3.50 10.87 5.65
CA LEU A 95 3.62 12.34 5.55
C LEU A 95 3.43 13.02 6.91
N ALA A 96 2.52 12.52 7.74
CA ALA A 96 2.30 13.04 9.09
C ALA A 96 3.50 12.88 10.04
N GLU A 97 4.48 12.02 9.72
CA GLU A 97 5.71 11.88 10.50
C GLU A 97 6.72 12.99 10.19
N LEU A 98 6.72 13.54 8.98
CA LEU A 98 7.79 14.43 8.54
C LEU A 98 7.95 15.69 9.42
N PRO A 99 6.88 16.39 9.87
CA PRO A 99 7.02 17.55 10.77
C PRO A 99 7.58 17.22 12.15
N ARG A 100 7.60 15.93 12.54
CA ARG A 100 8.10 15.46 13.83
C ARG A 100 9.59 15.12 13.79
N LEU A 101 10.18 15.08 12.59
CA LEU A 101 11.56 14.67 12.38
C LEU A 101 12.43 15.89 12.06
N ARG A 102 13.66 15.89 12.58
CA ARG A 102 14.68 16.86 12.21
C ARG A 102 15.55 16.28 11.09
N PRO A 103 16.25 17.10 10.29
CA PRO A 103 17.15 16.60 9.24
C PRO A 103 18.20 15.56 9.68
N LYS A 104 18.56 15.55 10.97
CA LYS A 104 19.49 14.58 11.58
C LYS A 104 18.82 13.34 12.18
N ASP A 105 17.50 13.23 12.13
CA ASP A 105 16.76 12.03 12.50
C ASP A 105 16.55 11.13 11.26
N PHE A 106 16.50 9.82 11.46
CA PHE A 106 15.98 8.87 10.47
C PHE A 106 15.03 7.90 11.16
N LEU A 107 13.89 7.62 10.52
CA LEU A 107 12.81 6.82 11.07
C LEU A 107 12.83 5.41 10.47
N GLY A 108 12.55 4.40 11.29
CA GLY A 108 12.46 3.00 10.83
C GLY A 108 11.87 2.09 11.90
N SER A 109 11.81 0.79 11.60
CA SER A 109 11.32 -0.21 12.56
C SER A 109 12.47 -0.99 13.19
N ALA A 110 12.53 -1.01 14.53
CA ALA A 110 13.39 -1.91 15.29
C ALA A 110 12.61 -3.08 15.92
N SER A 111 11.39 -3.36 15.44
CA SER A 111 10.48 -4.35 16.04
C SER A 111 10.93 -5.79 15.80
N PHE A 112 11.58 -6.08 14.67
CA PHE A 112 12.13 -7.42 14.39
C PHE A 112 13.42 -7.67 15.17
N PHE A 113 14.32 -6.69 15.14
CA PHE A 113 15.60 -6.76 15.82
C PHE A 113 15.99 -5.36 16.32
N PRO A 114 16.51 -5.25 17.55
CA PRO A 114 16.93 -3.96 18.06
C PRO A 114 18.11 -3.43 17.24
N HIS A 115 18.24 -2.10 17.20
CA HIS A 115 19.40 -1.34 16.72
C HIS A 115 19.50 -1.02 15.23
N PHE A 116 18.65 -1.55 14.36
CA PHE A 116 18.57 -1.12 12.96
C PHE A 116 17.14 -0.86 12.48
N ALA A 117 17.02 -0.12 11.39
CA ALA A 117 15.77 0.17 10.73
C ALA A 117 15.49 -0.91 9.68
N SER A 118 14.54 -1.83 9.93
CA SER A 118 14.22 -2.95 9.02
C SER A 118 13.97 -2.50 7.58
N GLY A 119 14.67 -3.12 6.63
CA GLY A 119 14.59 -2.78 5.20
C GLY A 119 13.19 -2.97 4.60
N GLY A 120 12.50 -4.07 4.95
CA GLY A 120 11.17 -4.41 4.42
C GLY A 120 10.04 -3.56 5.00
N ALA A 121 10.12 -3.19 6.30
CA ALA A 121 9.21 -2.22 6.89
C ALA A 121 9.34 -0.82 6.25
N GLY A 122 10.50 -0.57 5.65
CA GLY A 122 10.91 0.71 5.08
C GLY A 122 11.50 1.65 6.12
N TYR A 123 12.26 2.64 5.63
CA TYR A 123 12.90 3.64 6.45
C TYR A 123 12.95 5.00 5.75
N LEU A 124 12.82 6.06 6.55
CA LEU A 124 12.68 7.45 6.10
C LEU A 124 13.88 8.27 6.57
N MET A 125 14.44 9.07 5.68
CA MET A 125 15.55 9.97 6.02
C MET A 125 15.49 11.27 5.21
N HIS A 126 16.14 12.31 5.73
CA HIS A 126 16.31 13.56 5.02
C HIS A 126 17.30 13.42 3.85
N ARG A 127 17.15 14.27 2.82
CA ARG A 127 18.02 14.28 1.63
C ARG A 127 19.52 14.33 1.95
N GLU A 128 19.90 15.01 3.03
CA GLU A 128 21.29 15.10 3.45
C GLU A 128 21.86 13.75 3.88
N ALA A 129 21.06 12.94 4.60
CA ALA A 129 21.44 11.57 4.95
C ALA A 129 21.62 10.72 3.69
N SER A 130 20.64 10.78 2.77
CA SER A 130 20.72 10.11 1.46
C SER A 130 21.99 10.50 0.70
N ASN A 131 22.32 11.79 0.64
CA ASN A 131 23.54 12.30 -0.01
C ASN A 131 24.83 11.83 0.69
N CYS A 132 24.83 11.63 2.00
CA CYS A 132 25.96 11.02 2.69
C CYS A 132 26.14 9.55 2.30
N LEU A 133 25.05 8.80 2.17
CA LEU A 133 25.07 7.38 1.78
C LEU A 133 25.48 7.16 0.31
N ALA A 134 25.29 8.16 -0.54
CA ALA A 134 25.69 8.12 -1.95
C ALA A 134 27.20 8.18 -2.19
N ARG A 135 27.99 8.68 -1.23
CA ARG A 135 29.40 9.06 -1.46
C ARG A 135 30.40 7.93 -1.32
N GLU A 136 30.15 6.98 -0.43
CA GLU A 136 31.13 5.95 -0.07
C GLU A 136 30.74 4.58 -0.61
N PRO A 137 31.71 3.78 -1.09
CA PRO A 137 31.46 2.41 -1.47
C PRO A 137 30.85 1.62 -0.32
N VAL A 138 29.94 0.70 -0.65
CA VAL A 138 29.28 -0.17 0.31
C VAL A 138 29.89 -1.58 0.29
N PRO A 139 30.09 -2.22 1.46
CA PRO A 139 30.53 -3.60 1.52
C PRO A 139 29.42 -4.52 0.98
N CYS A 140 29.82 -5.55 0.25
CA CYS A 140 28.91 -6.56 -0.29
C CYS A 140 29.61 -7.94 -0.29
N PRO A 141 28.97 -9.01 0.22
CA PRO A 141 27.63 -9.04 0.80
C PRO A 141 27.57 -8.42 2.21
N ALA A 142 26.45 -7.79 2.54
CA ALA A 142 26.13 -7.32 3.88
C ALA A 142 24.59 -7.22 4.04
N PRO A 143 24.03 -7.39 5.25
CA PRO A 143 22.65 -6.99 5.50
C PRO A 143 22.54 -5.47 5.31
N GLU A 144 21.78 -5.08 4.29
CA GLU A 144 21.69 -3.71 3.79
C GLU A 144 21.24 -2.72 4.88
N ASP A 145 20.13 -3.03 5.53
CA ASP A 145 19.51 -2.21 6.57
C ASP A 145 20.39 -2.03 7.81
N VAL A 146 21.08 -3.10 8.23
CA VAL A 146 22.07 -3.04 9.30
C VAL A 146 23.21 -2.10 8.94
N TYR A 147 23.78 -2.25 7.74
CA TYR A 147 24.89 -1.42 7.29
C TYR A 147 24.51 0.06 7.22
N PHE A 148 23.40 0.40 6.54
CA PHE A 148 23.01 1.80 6.39
C PHE A 148 22.63 2.45 7.72
N THR A 149 21.97 1.70 8.62
CA THR A 149 21.71 2.20 9.98
C THR A 149 23.00 2.51 10.72
N GLN A 150 23.96 1.57 10.74
CA GLN A 150 25.25 1.77 11.41
C GLN A 150 26.00 2.96 10.82
N ARG A 151 25.98 3.08 9.48
CA ARG A 151 26.65 4.18 8.78
C ARG A 151 26.05 5.52 9.15
N LEU A 152 24.73 5.67 9.09
CA LEU A 152 24.05 6.90 9.50
C LEU A 152 24.37 7.28 10.95
N ARG A 153 24.38 6.30 11.86
CA ARG A 153 24.75 6.53 13.27
C ARG A 153 26.20 6.99 13.43
N SER A 154 27.15 6.42 12.70
CA SER A 154 28.55 6.88 12.70
C SER A 154 28.72 8.32 12.20
N LEU A 155 27.79 8.79 11.36
CA LEU A 155 27.73 10.16 10.84
C LEU A 155 26.93 11.11 11.75
N GLY A 156 26.57 10.66 12.96
CA GLY A 156 25.85 11.45 13.97
C GLY A 156 24.35 11.57 13.73
N TYR A 157 23.74 10.76 12.87
CA TYR A 157 22.28 10.71 12.73
C TYR A 157 21.64 9.92 13.88
N THR A 158 20.46 10.36 14.30
CA THR A 158 19.70 9.75 15.38
C THR A 158 18.63 8.81 14.83
N PHE A 159 18.71 7.54 15.19
CA PHE A 159 17.68 6.56 14.85
C PHE A 159 16.42 6.80 15.68
N ARG A 160 15.27 6.93 15.01
CA ARG A 160 13.93 6.98 15.58
C ARG A 160 13.20 5.70 15.22
N SER A 161 13.07 4.80 16.19
CA SER A 161 12.26 3.60 16.00
C SER A 161 10.78 3.92 16.15
N THR A 162 9.92 3.33 15.32
CA THR A 162 8.47 3.40 15.45
C THR A 162 7.84 2.01 15.25
N PRO A 163 6.86 1.61 16.07
CA PRO A 163 6.12 0.36 15.88
C PRO A 163 5.12 0.45 14.71
N ARG A 164 4.96 1.65 14.12
CA ARG A 164 4.00 1.90 13.02
C ARG A 164 4.54 1.46 11.66
N LEU A 165 5.83 1.14 11.55
CA LEU A 165 6.43 0.51 10.38
C LEU A 165 6.58 -0.99 10.67
N ARG A 166 5.77 -1.84 10.02
CA ARG A 166 5.69 -3.28 10.35
C ARG A 166 6.53 -4.10 9.38
N CYS A 167 7.43 -4.89 9.95
CA CYS A 167 8.32 -5.80 9.23
C CYS A 167 7.71 -7.18 8.95
N ASP A 168 6.55 -7.49 9.53
CA ASP A 168 5.86 -8.77 9.30
C ASP A 168 4.32 -8.64 9.40
N SER A 169 3.64 -8.70 8.26
CA SER A 169 2.18 -8.61 8.10
C SER A 169 1.47 -9.93 8.40
N ARG A 170 2.21 -11.05 8.51
CA ARG A 170 1.63 -12.40 8.71
C ARG A 170 0.91 -12.56 10.05
N TYR A 171 1.07 -11.60 10.96
CA TYR A 171 0.51 -11.63 12.31
C TYR A 171 -0.68 -10.68 12.52
N GLY A 172 -1.33 -10.21 11.45
CA GLY A 172 -2.50 -9.32 11.56
C GLY A 172 -2.15 -7.86 11.84
N ASP A 173 -0.90 -7.48 11.63
CA ASP A 173 -0.35 -6.13 11.79
C ASP A 173 -0.48 -5.29 10.50
N GLU A 174 -1.51 -5.56 9.69
CA GLU A 174 -1.75 -4.82 8.46
C GLU A 174 -2.36 -3.42 8.77
N PRO A 175 -2.04 -2.38 7.97
CA PRO A 175 -2.73 -1.10 8.06
C PRO A 175 -4.23 -1.25 7.87
N THR A 176 -5.00 -0.87 8.87
CA THR A 176 -6.46 -0.74 8.78
C THR A 176 -6.85 0.70 9.03
N ARG A 177 -8.12 1.03 8.81
CA ARG A 177 -8.66 2.35 9.16
C ARG A 177 -8.69 2.60 10.67
N ASP A 178 -8.78 1.54 11.47
CA ASP A 178 -8.94 1.61 12.93
C ASP A 178 -7.60 1.59 13.69
N ASN A 179 -6.48 1.47 12.98
CA ASN A 179 -5.15 1.58 13.55
C ASN A 179 -4.36 2.74 12.91
N ASP A 180 -3.16 3.01 13.41
CA ASP A 180 -2.29 4.08 12.94
C ASP A 180 -1.04 3.57 12.20
N ILE A 181 -1.02 2.29 11.82
CA ILE A 181 0.10 1.64 11.13
C ILE A 181 0.37 2.34 9.80
N ILE A 182 1.64 2.67 9.54
CA ILE A 182 2.12 3.38 8.36
C ILE A 182 2.43 2.40 7.23
N SER A 183 3.13 1.30 7.53
CA SER A 183 3.50 0.31 6.53
C SER A 183 3.43 -1.11 7.07
N CYS A 184 3.28 -2.08 6.17
CA CYS A 184 3.50 -3.49 6.46
C CYS A 184 4.22 -4.22 5.33
N HIS A 185 4.90 -5.30 5.70
CA HIS A 185 5.69 -6.19 4.84
C HIS A 185 5.54 -7.61 5.38
N TRP A 186 5.48 -8.69 4.60
CA TRP A 186 5.50 -8.78 3.14
C TRP A 186 4.08 -9.03 2.60
N LEU A 187 3.75 -8.46 1.44
CA LEU A 187 2.52 -8.76 0.71
C LEU A 187 2.82 -9.19 -0.71
N ASP A 188 2.21 -10.28 -1.14
CA ASP A 188 2.15 -10.59 -2.56
C ASP A 188 1.18 -9.62 -3.28
N PRO A 189 1.15 -9.61 -4.63
CA PRO A 189 0.26 -8.73 -5.40
C PRO A 189 -1.23 -8.85 -5.03
N LEU A 190 -1.70 -10.05 -4.66
CA LEU A 190 -3.09 -10.27 -4.29
C LEU A 190 -3.38 -9.71 -2.89
N GLY A 191 -2.49 -9.97 -1.93
CA GLY A 191 -2.57 -9.42 -0.57
C GLY A 191 -2.53 -7.89 -0.56
N MET A 192 -1.69 -7.28 -1.41
CA MET A 192 -1.60 -5.84 -1.57
C MET A 192 -2.93 -5.23 -2.06
N ARG A 193 -3.54 -5.84 -3.09
CA ARG A 193 -4.86 -5.42 -3.59
C ARG A 193 -5.96 -5.62 -2.56
N ARG A 194 -6.02 -6.78 -1.92
CA ARG A 194 -6.98 -7.09 -0.85
C ARG A 194 -6.93 -6.05 0.28
N LEU A 195 -5.73 -5.71 0.72
CA LEU A 195 -5.52 -4.72 1.76
C LEU A 195 -5.94 -3.32 1.28
N HIS A 196 -5.57 -2.95 0.05
CA HIS A 196 -5.94 -1.65 -0.53
C HIS A 196 -7.45 -1.48 -0.64
N ASP A 197 -8.12 -2.51 -1.17
CA ASP A 197 -9.57 -2.55 -1.31
C ASP A 197 -10.21 -2.36 0.06
N ALA A 198 -9.83 -3.16 1.06
CA ALA A 198 -10.31 -3.01 2.44
C ALA A 198 -10.05 -1.59 3.01
N PHE A 199 -8.92 -0.97 2.65
CA PHE A 199 -8.60 0.40 3.08
C PHE A 199 -9.46 1.46 2.37
N LEU A 200 -9.87 1.30 1.11
CA LEU A 200 -10.73 2.26 0.40
C LEU A 200 -12.20 2.25 0.89
N CYS A 201 -12.63 1.15 1.48
CA CYS A 201 -14.01 0.95 1.93
C CYS A 201 -14.32 1.79 3.19
N ARG A 202 -15.20 2.81 3.09
CA ARG A 202 -15.89 3.45 4.24
C ARG A 202 -17.31 2.88 4.34
N PRO A 203 -17.67 2.10 5.38
CA PRO A 203 -19.08 1.73 5.57
C PRO A 203 -19.97 2.85 6.13
N ARG A 204 -19.42 3.88 6.80
CA ARG A 204 -20.21 4.74 7.70
C ARG A 204 -20.63 6.15 7.21
N GLU A 205 -20.08 6.64 6.11
CA GLU A 205 -20.37 8.01 5.62
C GLU A 205 -20.97 8.05 4.22
N ARG A 206 -21.09 6.90 3.58
CA ARG A 206 -21.65 6.84 2.23
C ARG A 206 -23.16 6.73 2.35
N ILE A 207 -23.87 7.62 1.66
CA ILE A 207 -25.31 7.45 1.46
C ILE A 207 -25.46 6.37 0.39
N PRO A 208 -26.09 5.22 0.68
CA PRO A 208 -26.31 4.20 -0.32
C PRO A 208 -27.21 4.74 -1.44
N ALA A 209 -26.80 4.53 -2.67
CA ALA A 209 -27.62 4.82 -3.85
C ALA A 209 -28.81 3.84 -3.92
N GLU A 210 -28.55 2.59 -3.54
CA GLU A 210 -29.56 1.55 -3.44
C GLU A 210 -29.32 0.69 -2.19
N ALA A 211 -30.39 0.28 -1.52
CA ALA A 211 -30.33 -0.64 -0.40
C ALA A 211 -31.20 -1.87 -0.68
N TYR A 212 -30.72 -3.03 -0.25
CA TYR A 212 -31.38 -4.31 -0.45
C TYR A 212 -31.37 -5.14 0.82
N ARG A 213 -32.47 -5.83 1.09
CA ARG A 213 -32.50 -6.96 2.02
C ARG A 213 -32.00 -8.19 1.27
N ALA A 214 -30.97 -8.81 1.81
CA ALA A 214 -30.30 -9.95 1.23
C ALA A 214 -30.60 -11.23 2.02
N VAL A 215 -30.99 -12.28 1.29
CA VAL A 215 -31.23 -13.62 1.82
C VAL A 215 -30.38 -14.61 1.04
N HIS A 216 -29.42 -15.23 1.73
CA HIS A 216 -28.57 -16.30 1.23
C HIS A 216 -28.79 -17.58 2.04
N ALA A 217 -28.46 -18.74 1.49
CA ALA A 217 -28.63 -20.03 2.17
C ALA A 217 -27.91 -20.11 3.54
N ALA A 218 -26.81 -19.38 3.69
CA ALA A 218 -25.97 -19.38 4.90
C ALA A 218 -26.11 -18.11 5.77
N TRP A 219 -26.80 -17.06 5.30
CA TRP A 219 -26.88 -15.79 6.04
C TRP A 219 -28.02 -14.90 5.56
N GLN A 220 -28.41 -13.94 6.39
CA GLN A 220 -29.34 -12.87 6.04
C GLN A 220 -28.77 -11.53 6.51
N GLY A 221 -29.00 -10.46 5.75
CA GLY A 221 -28.45 -9.14 6.06
C GLY A 221 -28.87 -8.09 5.06
N GLU A 222 -28.21 -6.94 5.09
CA GLU A 222 -28.39 -5.89 4.09
C GLU A 222 -27.26 -5.93 3.06
N VAL A 223 -27.55 -5.42 1.85
CA VAL A 223 -26.58 -5.10 0.81
C VAL A 223 -26.87 -3.68 0.33
N LEU A 224 -25.88 -2.81 0.49
CA LEU A 224 -25.92 -1.38 0.21
C LEU A 224 -25.00 -1.10 -0.98
N LEU A 225 -25.56 -0.62 -2.09
CA LEU A 225 -24.82 -0.27 -3.29
C LEU A 225 -24.55 1.25 -3.32
N PHE A 226 -23.33 1.64 -3.65
CA PHE A 226 -22.89 3.04 -3.75
C PHE A 226 -22.58 3.43 -5.20
N ASP A 227 -22.81 4.69 -5.57
CA ASP A 227 -22.67 5.19 -6.95
C ASP A 227 -21.26 5.05 -7.55
N ASP A 228 -20.23 4.87 -6.73
CA ASP A 228 -18.85 4.67 -7.17
C ASP A 228 -18.52 3.20 -7.50
N GLY A 229 -19.52 2.32 -7.55
CA GLY A 229 -19.34 0.90 -7.86
C GLY A 229 -18.90 0.06 -6.68
N PHE A 230 -18.92 0.60 -5.46
CA PHE A 230 -18.67 -0.14 -4.23
C PHE A 230 -19.97 -0.64 -3.59
N PHE A 231 -19.92 -1.76 -2.87
CA PHE A 231 -21.04 -2.19 -2.04
C PHE A 231 -20.59 -2.78 -0.69
N VAL A 232 -21.47 -2.64 0.31
CA VAL A 232 -21.32 -3.22 1.65
C VAL A 232 -22.47 -4.18 1.88
N GLY A 233 -22.23 -5.39 2.37
CA GLY A 233 -23.32 -6.27 2.76
C GLY A 233 -22.89 -7.68 3.09
N GLY A 234 -23.83 -8.55 3.49
CA GLY A 234 -23.53 -9.93 3.89
C GLY A 234 -23.37 -10.15 5.41
N ALA A 235 -23.15 -11.41 5.83
CA ALA A 235 -22.80 -11.71 7.22
C ALA A 235 -21.40 -11.17 7.53
N SER A 236 -21.29 -10.28 8.53
CA SER A 236 -20.03 -9.60 8.90
C SER A 236 -19.51 -8.60 7.86
N ALA A 237 -20.39 -8.03 7.04
CA ALA A 237 -20.06 -7.03 6.02
C ALA A 237 -18.92 -7.43 5.04
N PRO A 238 -19.02 -8.54 4.30
CA PRO A 238 -18.18 -8.80 3.15
C PRO A 238 -18.44 -7.75 2.07
N ASP A 239 -17.58 -6.75 2.10
CA ASP A 239 -17.57 -5.68 1.12
C ASP A 239 -17.13 -6.18 -0.27
N GLY A 240 -17.43 -5.40 -1.29
CA GLY A 240 -17.03 -5.74 -2.65
C GLY A 240 -17.30 -4.65 -3.67
N LEU A 241 -17.08 -4.99 -4.94
CA LEU A 241 -17.37 -4.12 -6.07
C LEU A 241 -18.61 -4.61 -6.80
N TRP A 242 -19.49 -3.69 -7.21
CA TRP A 242 -20.65 -4.00 -8.02
C TRP A 242 -20.58 -3.31 -9.38
N SER A 243 -21.23 -3.95 -10.36
CA SER A 243 -21.46 -3.36 -11.67
C SER A 243 -22.72 -3.95 -12.27
N VAL A 244 -23.36 -3.20 -13.18
CA VAL A 244 -24.51 -3.68 -13.95
C VAL A 244 -24.09 -3.82 -15.40
N LEU A 245 -24.29 -5.02 -15.96
CA LEU A 245 -24.04 -5.32 -17.37
C LEU A 245 -25.35 -5.82 -17.99
N GLY A 246 -26.05 -4.92 -18.69
CA GLY A 246 -27.37 -5.21 -19.25
C GLY A 246 -28.42 -5.45 -18.16
N CYS A 247 -28.96 -6.66 -18.09
CA CYS A 247 -29.98 -7.06 -17.11
C CYS A 247 -29.40 -7.83 -15.90
N ARG A 248 -28.08 -7.81 -15.71
CA ARG A 248 -27.39 -8.54 -14.64
C ARG A 248 -26.63 -7.62 -13.71
N LEU A 249 -26.81 -7.84 -12.41
CA LEU A 249 -26.01 -7.26 -11.34
C LEU A 249 -24.88 -8.23 -11.01
N ARG A 250 -23.65 -7.73 -11.05
CA ARG A 250 -22.46 -8.49 -10.67
C ARG A 250 -21.96 -7.98 -9.34
N LEU A 251 -21.88 -8.85 -8.34
CA LEU A 251 -21.29 -8.59 -7.03
C LEU A 251 -19.96 -9.33 -6.90
N ARG A 252 -18.85 -8.60 -7.01
CA ARG A 252 -17.49 -9.08 -6.78
C ARG A 252 -17.14 -8.90 -5.31
N TRP A 253 -17.48 -9.88 -4.50
CA TRP A 253 -17.09 -9.93 -3.09
C TRP A 253 -15.56 -10.00 -2.94
N PHE A 254 -14.99 -9.35 -1.93
CA PHE A 254 -13.53 -9.44 -1.69
C PHE A 254 -13.09 -10.79 -1.13
N PHE A 255 -13.95 -11.45 -0.35
CA PHE A 255 -13.60 -12.69 0.36
C PHE A 255 -14.43 -13.89 -0.06
N TRP A 256 -15.46 -13.71 -0.90
CA TRP A 256 -16.38 -14.76 -1.34
C TRP A 256 -16.39 -14.92 -2.87
N PRO A 257 -16.85 -16.08 -3.38
CA PRO A 257 -17.07 -16.25 -4.80
C PRO A 257 -18.05 -15.22 -5.35
N GLU A 258 -17.77 -14.70 -6.54
CA GLU A 258 -18.62 -13.74 -7.22
C GLU A 258 -20.07 -14.24 -7.40
N ASP A 259 -21.02 -13.33 -7.18
CA ASP A 259 -22.42 -13.53 -7.55
C ASP A 259 -22.78 -12.72 -8.80
N VAL A 260 -23.41 -13.40 -9.75
CA VAL A 260 -24.09 -12.75 -10.87
C VAL A 260 -25.58 -13.01 -10.69
N LEU A 261 -26.35 -11.94 -10.62
CA LEU A 261 -27.77 -11.94 -10.27
C LEU A 261 -28.57 -11.41 -11.45
N ASP A 262 -29.66 -12.08 -11.79
CA ASP A 262 -30.60 -11.61 -12.80
C ASP A 262 -31.63 -10.67 -12.15
N ARG A 263 -32.05 -9.65 -12.92
CA ARG A 263 -33.04 -8.66 -12.47
C ARG A 263 -34.41 -9.31 -12.24
N THR A 264 -35.08 -8.90 -11.18
CA THR A 264 -36.48 -9.27 -10.88
C THR A 264 -37.35 -8.01 -10.75
N GLU A 265 -38.65 -8.19 -10.55
CA GLU A 265 -39.58 -7.08 -10.31
C GLU A 265 -39.23 -6.28 -9.04
N THR A 266 -38.69 -6.96 -8.02
CA THR A 266 -38.44 -6.38 -6.69
C THR A 266 -36.97 -6.28 -6.32
N GLY A 267 -36.04 -6.63 -7.23
CA GLY A 267 -34.60 -6.55 -6.99
C GLY A 267 -33.79 -7.47 -7.90
N TRP A 268 -33.02 -8.39 -7.31
CA TRP A 268 -32.07 -9.25 -8.01
C TRP A 268 -32.03 -10.65 -7.40
N ARG A 269 -31.78 -11.70 -8.19
CA ARG A 269 -31.59 -13.06 -7.65
C ARG A 269 -30.71 -13.97 -8.50
N ASN A 270 -30.16 -14.99 -7.86
CA ASN A 270 -29.68 -16.22 -8.47
C ASN A 270 -30.09 -17.42 -7.59
N ASP A 271 -29.50 -18.60 -7.81
CA ASP A 271 -29.82 -19.81 -7.05
C ASP A 271 -29.41 -19.76 -5.57
N ARG A 272 -28.50 -18.86 -5.19
CA ARG A 272 -27.87 -18.79 -3.87
C ARG A 272 -28.23 -17.53 -3.08
N LEU A 273 -28.47 -16.42 -3.77
CA LEU A 273 -28.65 -15.10 -3.17
C LEU A 273 -29.87 -14.40 -3.79
N LYS A 274 -30.73 -13.88 -2.92
CA LYS A 274 -31.87 -13.02 -3.27
C LYS A 274 -31.69 -11.64 -2.65
N LEU A 275 -31.81 -10.59 -3.45
CA LEU A 275 -31.81 -9.19 -3.04
C LEU A 275 -33.19 -8.57 -3.31
N GLU A 276 -33.83 -8.07 -2.26
CA GLU A 276 -35.11 -7.35 -2.34
C GLU A 276 -34.88 -5.87 -2.01
N ARG A 277 -35.28 -4.97 -2.91
CA ARG A 277 -35.01 -3.53 -2.79
C ARG A 277 -35.72 -2.95 -1.58
N LEU A 278 -34.99 -2.18 -0.77
CA LEU A 278 -35.50 -1.42 0.36
C LEU A 278 -35.80 0.02 -0.06
N ALA A 279 -36.81 0.64 0.57
CA ALA A 279 -37.08 2.05 0.39
C ALA A 279 -36.03 2.87 1.16
N LEU A 280 -35.27 3.71 0.45
CA LEU A 280 -34.37 4.66 1.08
C LEU A 280 -35.19 5.86 1.57
N HIS A 281 -35.31 6.04 2.89
CA HIS A 281 -35.89 7.25 3.44
C HIS A 281 -34.93 8.42 3.19
N ARG A 282 -35.31 9.32 2.27
CA ARG A 282 -34.66 10.63 2.13
C ARG A 282 -35.20 11.53 3.24
N GLU A 283 -34.44 11.70 4.32
CA GLU A 283 -34.65 12.83 5.21
C GLU A 283 -34.24 14.10 4.46
N GLY A 284 -35.19 15.01 4.22
CA GLY A 284 -34.94 16.28 3.56
C GLY A 284 -36.06 16.71 2.61
N GLY A 285 -37.24 16.94 3.16
CA GLY A 285 -38.33 17.63 2.49
C GLY A 285 -39.17 18.33 3.54
N GLU A 286 -38.78 19.54 3.92
CA GLU A 286 -39.73 20.46 4.56
C GLU A 286 -40.25 21.45 3.50
N PRO A 287 -41.57 21.76 3.53
CA PRO A 287 -42.20 22.76 2.66
C PRO A 287 -41.84 24.21 3.02
#